data_AF-A0A1D8N3I3-F1
#
_entry.id   AF-A0A1D8N3I3-F1
#
_cell.length_a   1.000
_cell.length_b   1.000
_cell.length_c   1.000
_cell.angle_alpha   90.00
_cell.angle_beta   90.00
_cell.angle_gamma   90.00
#
_symmetry.space_group_name_H-M   'P 1'
#
loop_
_entity.id
_entity.type
_entity.pdbx_description
1 polymer ?
#
loop_
_entity_poly.entity_id
_entity_poly.type
_entity_poly.pdbx_seq_one_letter_code
_entity_poly.pdbx_strand_id
1 'polypeptide(L)'
;MRPSFVTQLLRPWKKDRSGYMFNLFYGVSKNGNKRLPLTSKQGNKNFYKGHGAGGVGKTTSKGRFIINRDKVRTFVVPAGLEACELKPFVSPTLEPIKNSFRGFSGPLDPKLTVKKVNEYVKSGPVAEEDAPDRKNWIDRE
;
A
#
# COMPACT_ATOMS: atom_id res chain seq x y z
N MET A 1 31.54 -36.56 29.37
CA MET A 1 32.49 -36.13 28.32
C MET A 1 32.71 -34.63 28.49
N ARG A 2 33.95 -34.14 28.65
CA ARG A 2 34.20 -32.69 28.79
C ARG A 2 34.02 -32.02 27.42
N PRO A 3 33.31 -30.89 27.31
CA PRO A 3 33.20 -30.16 26.05
C PRO A 3 34.61 -29.73 25.61
N SER A 4 34.88 -29.84 24.30
CA SER A 4 36.18 -29.43 23.75
C SER A 4 36.32 -27.91 23.80
N PHE A 5 37.54 -27.41 23.92
CA PHE A 5 37.79 -25.96 23.97
C PHE A 5 37.20 -25.20 22.76
N VAL A 6 37.04 -25.85 21.61
CA VAL A 6 36.41 -25.28 20.40
C VAL A 6 34.90 -25.07 20.59
N THR A 7 34.22 -25.97 21.30
CA THR A 7 32.76 -25.85 21.57
C THR A 7 32.42 -24.78 22.60
N GLN A 8 33.41 -24.32 23.37
CA GLN A 8 33.26 -23.20 24.33
C GLN A 8 33.48 -21.82 23.68
N LEU A 9 33.92 -21.77 22.43
CA LEU A 9 34.06 -20.51 21.69
C LEU A 9 32.67 -19.94 21.36
N LEU A 10 32.55 -18.61 21.39
CA LEU A 10 31.33 -17.90 20.97
C LEU A 10 30.89 -18.30 19.55
N ARG A 11 31.87 -18.55 18.67
CA ARG A 11 31.70 -18.99 17.29
C ARG A 11 32.73 -20.07 16.99
N PRO A 12 32.34 -21.36 16.90
CA PRO A 12 33.28 -22.48 16.78
C PRO A 12 34.21 -22.44 15.57
N TRP A 13 33.80 -21.78 14.48
CA TRP A 13 34.59 -21.61 13.26
C TRP A 13 35.64 -20.49 13.34
N LYS A 14 35.61 -19.65 14.38
CA LYS A 14 36.56 -18.57 14.59
C LYS A 14 37.46 -18.90 15.78
N LYS A 15 38.60 -19.51 15.47
CA LYS A 15 39.48 -20.16 16.46
C LYS A 15 40.54 -19.23 17.04
N ASP A 16 40.91 -18.19 16.31
CA ASP A 16 41.97 -17.25 16.63
C ASP A 16 41.45 -15.82 16.82
N ARG A 17 42.22 -15.01 17.56
CA ARG A 17 41.94 -13.59 17.79
C ARG A 17 42.43 -12.72 16.61
N SER A 18 42.51 -13.25 15.39
CA SER A 18 42.97 -12.48 14.24
C SER A 18 41.91 -11.47 13.79
N GLY A 19 42.36 -10.24 13.51
CA GLY A 19 41.61 -9.19 12.84
C GLY A 19 40.72 -8.32 13.73
N TYR A 20 41.18 -7.09 13.96
CA TYR A 20 40.56 -5.96 14.67
C TYR A 20 39.15 -5.55 14.19
N MET A 21 38.51 -6.30 13.30
CA MET A 21 37.23 -5.96 12.67
C MET A 21 36.09 -6.94 12.99
N PHE A 22 36.36 -8.10 13.62
CA PHE A 22 35.35 -9.17 13.75
C PHE A 22 35.27 -9.82 15.14
N ASN A 23 35.81 -9.18 16.18
CA ASN A 23 35.82 -9.70 17.57
C ASN A 23 34.74 -9.04 18.45
N LEU A 24 33.58 -8.74 17.88
CA LEU A 24 32.41 -8.36 18.67
C LEU A 24 31.59 -9.61 19.03
N PHE A 25 30.96 -9.59 20.20
CA PHE A 25 29.98 -10.61 20.59
C PHE A 25 28.82 -10.66 19.57
N TYR A 26 28.31 -9.48 19.19
CA TYR A 26 27.26 -9.30 18.18
C TYR A 26 27.53 -8.06 17.32
N GLY A 27 27.00 -8.05 16.09
CA GLY A 27 27.13 -6.92 15.17
C GLY A 27 28.51 -6.82 14.49
N VAL A 28 28.73 -5.67 13.84
CA VAL A 28 29.94 -5.39 13.02
C VAL A 28 30.76 -4.24 13.59
N SER A 29 30.11 -3.15 14.03
CA SER A 29 30.74 -2.01 14.70
C SER A 29 29.97 -1.66 15.96
N LYS A 30 30.68 -1.24 17.02
CA LYS A 30 30.06 -0.68 18.24
C LYS A 30 29.64 0.78 18.07
N ASN A 31 30.29 1.48 17.14
CA ASN A 31 30.12 2.92 16.93
C ASN A 31 29.27 3.19 15.68
N GLY A 32 28.51 4.27 15.72
CA GLY A 32 27.65 4.74 14.63
C GLY A 32 26.96 6.05 15.01
N ASN A 33 26.21 6.63 14.08
CA ASN A 33 25.45 7.85 14.35
C ASN A 33 24.34 7.58 15.37
N LYS A 34 24.34 8.32 16.48
CA LYS A 34 23.33 8.20 17.55
C LYS A 34 22.15 9.17 17.36
N ARG A 35 22.26 10.15 16.46
CA ARG A 35 21.24 11.18 16.19
C ARG A 35 20.26 10.71 15.12
N LEU A 36 19.51 9.66 15.45
CA LEU A 36 18.45 9.09 14.62
C LEU A 36 17.08 9.36 15.26
N PRO A 37 15.99 9.47 14.48
CA PRO A 37 14.66 9.65 15.04
C PRO A 37 14.27 8.46 15.92
N LEU A 38 13.81 8.73 17.14
CA LEU A 38 13.49 7.68 18.10
C LEU A 38 12.31 6.83 17.62
N THR A 39 12.33 5.51 17.84
CA THR A 39 11.19 4.61 17.56
C THR A 39 10.39 4.32 18.82
N SER A 40 9.22 3.68 18.69
CA SER A 40 8.40 3.25 19.82
C SER A 40 9.06 2.23 20.76
N LYS A 41 10.18 1.63 20.34
CA LYS A 41 10.94 0.63 21.12
C LYS A 41 12.08 1.25 21.94
N GLN A 42 12.30 2.54 21.79
CA GLN A 42 13.35 3.29 22.50
C GLN A 42 12.71 4.16 23.59
N GLY A 43 13.53 4.83 24.41
CA GLY A 43 13.05 5.73 25.46
C GLY A 43 12.67 5.01 26.77
N ASN A 44 12.07 5.75 27.71
CA ASN A 44 11.65 5.21 29.00
C ASN A 44 10.20 4.68 28.94
N LYS A 45 9.68 4.19 30.09
CA LYS A 45 8.31 3.68 30.22
C LYS A 45 7.19 4.67 29.83
N ASN A 46 7.46 5.97 29.94
CA ASN A 46 6.50 7.04 29.66
C ASN A 46 6.62 7.58 28.22
N PHE A 47 7.61 7.10 27.45
CA PHE A 47 7.78 7.52 26.07
C PHE A 47 6.75 6.85 25.16
N TYR A 48 5.62 7.51 24.97
CA TYR A 48 4.56 7.05 24.07
C TYR A 48 4.66 7.78 22.72
N LYS A 49 5.31 7.14 21.74
CA LYS A 49 5.43 7.70 20.38
C LYS A 49 4.20 7.46 19.50
N GLY A 50 3.65 6.25 19.53
CA GLY A 50 2.62 5.78 18.59
C GLY A 50 3.17 5.34 17.21
N HIS A 51 2.26 4.90 16.33
CA HIS A 51 2.56 4.34 14.99
C HIS A 51 1.65 4.89 13.88
N GLY A 52 1.03 6.06 14.07
CA GLY A 52 0.17 6.67 13.05
C GLY A 52 -1.19 5.98 12.84
N ALA A 53 -1.62 5.08 13.74
CA ALA A 53 -2.89 4.35 13.63
C ALA A 53 -4.16 5.25 13.62
N GLY A 54 -4.02 6.54 13.97
CA GLY A 54 -5.12 7.51 14.04
C GLY A 54 -5.95 7.41 15.32
N GLY A 55 -6.64 8.48 15.67
CA GLY A 55 -7.47 8.57 16.88
C GLY A 55 -8.89 8.05 16.66
N VAL A 56 -9.22 6.91 17.25
CA VAL A 56 -10.53 6.24 17.08
C VAL A 56 -11.55 6.63 18.18
N GLY A 57 -11.09 7.25 19.26
CA GLY A 57 -11.91 7.47 20.43
C GLY A 57 -11.30 8.48 21.38
N LYS A 58 -11.71 8.42 22.65
CA LYS A 58 -11.22 9.31 23.69
C LYS A 58 -10.84 8.54 24.95
N THR A 59 -9.80 9.02 25.63
CA THR A 59 -9.44 8.56 26.97
C THR A 59 -10.27 9.31 28.00
N THR A 60 -10.75 8.61 29.02
CA THR A 60 -11.48 9.17 30.16
C THR A 60 -10.52 9.70 31.22
N SER A 61 -11.02 10.50 32.16
CA SER A 61 -10.22 11.03 33.28
C SER A 61 -9.57 9.93 34.14
N LYS A 62 -10.16 8.72 34.18
CA LYS A 62 -9.63 7.55 34.92
C LYS A 62 -8.73 6.64 34.06
N GLY A 63 -8.29 7.09 32.89
CA GLY A 63 -7.38 6.35 32.01
C GLY A 63 -8.03 5.21 31.20
N ARG A 64 -9.36 5.03 31.26
CA ARG A 64 -10.08 4.08 30.38
C ARG A 64 -10.23 4.68 28.98
N PHE A 65 -10.24 3.85 27.95
CA PHE A 65 -10.47 4.30 26.57
C PHE A 65 -11.89 3.96 26.09
N ILE A 66 -12.58 4.93 25.47
CA ILE A 66 -13.92 4.75 24.89
C ILE A 66 -13.81 4.94 23.37
N ILE A 67 -14.19 3.91 22.63
CA ILE A 67 -14.21 3.89 21.16
C ILE A 67 -15.43 4.69 20.65
N ASN A 68 -15.21 5.60 19.69
CA ASN A 68 -16.30 6.21 18.93
C ASN A 68 -16.49 5.41 17.63
N ARG A 69 -17.63 4.72 17.50
CA ARG A 69 -17.94 3.84 16.36
C ARG A 69 -18.01 4.60 15.03
N ASP A 70 -18.38 5.87 15.05
CA ASP A 70 -18.46 6.73 13.85
C ASP A 70 -17.07 7.07 13.29
N LYS A 71 -16.02 6.89 14.09
CA LYS A 71 -14.61 7.15 13.70
C LYS A 71 -13.84 5.86 13.42
N VAL A 72 -14.48 4.69 13.50
CA VAL A 72 -13.85 3.41 13.16
C VAL A 72 -13.87 3.25 11.64
N ARG A 73 -12.71 2.98 11.04
CA ARG A 73 -12.62 2.74 9.59
C ARG A 73 -13.24 1.39 9.25
N THR A 74 -14.14 1.38 8.27
CA THR A 74 -14.76 0.15 7.72
C THR A 74 -14.36 -0.02 6.26
N PHE A 75 -14.04 -1.25 5.86
CA PHE A 75 -13.77 -1.57 4.45
C PHE A 75 -15.05 -2.19 3.86
N VAL A 76 -15.78 -1.40 3.07
CA VAL A 76 -17.04 -1.82 2.46
C VAL A 76 -16.75 -2.73 1.27
N VAL A 77 -17.24 -3.96 1.32
CA VAL A 77 -17.12 -4.95 0.24
C VAL A 77 -18.37 -4.86 -0.65
N PRO A 78 -18.23 -4.71 -1.97
CA PRO A 78 -19.37 -4.67 -2.88
C PRO A 78 -20.10 -6.02 -2.93
N ALA A 79 -21.41 -5.99 -3.12
CA ALA A 79 -22.21 -7.21 -3.31
C ALA A 79 -21.85 -7.88 -4.65
N GLY A 80 -21.84 -9.22 -4.68
CA GLY A 80 -21.61 -9.99 -5.90
C GLY A 80 -20.14 -10.07 -6.36
N LEU A 81 -19.18 -9.73 -5.50
CA LEU A 81 -17.74 -9.76 -5.85
C LEU A 81 -17.27 -11.16 -6.30
N GLU A 82 -17.84 -12.22 -5.75
CA GLU A 82 -17.51 -13.61 -6.12
C GLU A 82 -17.90 -13.95 -7.57
N ALA A 83 -18.95 -13.33 -8.09
CA ALA A 83 -19.42 -13.50 -9.47
C ALA A 83 -18.80 -12.47 -10.43
N CYS A 84 -17.84 -11.66 -9.98
CA CYS A 84 -17.23 -10.62 -10.82
C CYS A 84 -16.28 -11.22 -11.86
N GLU A 85 -16.57 -10.95 -13.13
CA GLU A 85 -15.73 -11.38 -14.26
C GLU A 85 -14.46 -10.55 -14.39
N LEU A 86 -14.47 -9.28 -13.93
CA LEU A 86 -13.33 -8.38 -14.00
C LEU A 86 -12.14 -8.91 -13.18
N LYS A 87 -10.97 -8.96 -13.83
CA LYS A 87 -9.71 -9.45 -13.25
C LYS A 87 -8.72 -8.29 -13.04
N PRO A 88 -7.72 -8.45 -12.14
CA PRO A 88 -6.73 -7.40 -11.89
C PRO A 88 -5.83 -7.10 -13.10
N PHE A 89 -5.79 -7.99 -14.10
CA PHE A 89 -4.97 -7.84 -15.30
C PHE A 89 -5.81 -8.08 -16.55
N VAL A 90 -5.39 -7.46 -17.64
CA VAL A 90 -5.95 -7.60 -19.00
C VAL A 90 -5.00 -8.46 -19.84
N SER A 91 -5.54 -9.16 -20.84
CA SER A 91 -4.72 -9.92 -21.79
C SER A 91 -3.75 -9.00 -22.55
N PRO A 92 -2.46 -9.34 -22.67
CA PRO A 92 -1.50 -8.57 -23.48
C PRO A 92 -1.83 -8.53 -24.98
N THR A 93 -2.73 -9.40 -25.45
CA THR A 93 -3.20 -9.43 -26.84
C THR A 93 -4.03 -8.20 -27.19
N LEU A 94 -4.68 -7.57 -26.19
CA LEU A 94 -5.50 -6.39 -26.40
C LEU A 94 -4.61 -5.14 -26.53
N GLU A 95 -4.89 -4.33 -27.56
CA GLU A 95 -4.24 -3.03 -27.72
C GLU A 95 -4.80 -2.01 -26.72
N PRO A 96 -3.97 -1.08 -26.20
CA PRO A 96 -4.45 -0.05 -25.28
C PRO A 96 -5.37 0.94 -26.01
N ILE A 97 -6.55 1.18 -25.44
CA ILE A 97 -7.55 2.12 -25.96
C ILE A 97 -6.99 3.55 -25.92
N LYS A 98 -7.22 4.32 -26.99
CA LYS A 98 -6.83 5.75 -27.08
C LYS A 98 -8.06 6.62 -27.32
N ASN A 99 -8.42 7.40 -26.31
CA ASN A 99 -9.59 8.29 -26.38
C ASN A 99 -9.23 9.59 -27.09
N SER A 100 -10.18 10.13 -27.86
CA SER A 100 -10.04 11.43 -28.52
C SER A 100 -11.15 12.38 -28.11
N PHE A 101 -10.80 13.63 -27.80
CA PHE A 101 -11.73 14.68 -27.35
C PHE A 101 -11.62 15.90 -28.27
N ARG A 102 -11.90 15.73 -29.56
CA ARG A 102 -11.69 16.81 -30.53
C ARG A 102 -12.79 17.87 -30.34
N GLY A 103 -12.40 19.14 -30.37
CA GLY A 103 -13.36 20.24 -30.12
C GLY A 103 -13.77 20.41 -28.66
N PHE A 104 -13.23 19.59 -27.75
CA PHE A 104 -13.39 19.73 -26.31
C PHE A 104 -12.05 19.98 -25.65
N SER A 105 -12.06 20.63 -24.50
CA SER A 105 -10.84 20.88 -23.73
C SER A 105 -10.25 19.60 -23.14
N GLY A 106 -11.04 18.53 -22.97
CA GLY A 106 -10.62 17.26 -22.39
C GLY A 106 -11.79 16.43 -21.85
N PRO A 107 -11.51 15.33 -21.12
CA PRO A 107 -12.54 14.42 -20.61
C PRO A 107 -13.46 15.05 -19.55
N LEU A 108 -12.98 16.06 -18.82
CA LEU A 108 -13.74 16.78 -17.79
C LEU A 108 -14.45 18.03 -18.34
N ASP A 109 -14.48 18.24 -19.66
CA ASP A 109 -15.15 19.40 -20.25
C ASP A 109 -16.67 19.33 -20.02
N PRO A 110 -17.32 20.37 -19.45
CA PRO A 110 -18.76 20.38 -19.22
C PRO A 110 -19.58 20.29 -20.51
N LYS A 111 -19.06 20.74 -21.65
CA LYS A 111 -19.78 20.62 -22.93
C LYS A 111 -19.89 19.17 -23.37
N LEU A 112 -18.85 18.38 -23.13
CA LEU A 112 -18.82 16.95 -23.43
C LEU A 112 -19.82 16.18 -22.55
N THR A 113 -19.87 16.49 -21.25
CA THR A 113 -20.83 15.83 -20.35
C THR A 113 -22.28 16.12 -20.73
N VAL A 114 -22.60 17.37 -21.11
CA VAL A 114 -23.94 17.73 -21.60
C VAL A 114 -24.27 17.01 -22.92
N LYS A 115 -23.30 16.88 -23.83
CA LYS A 115 -23.47 16.11 -25.08
C LYS A 115 -23.83 14.65 -24.77
N LYS A 116 -23.07 13.98 -23.91
CA LYS A 116 -23.31 12.59 -23.49
C LYS A 116 -24.67 12.38 -22.83
N VAL A 117 -25.11 13.33 -21.99
CA VAL A 117 -26.43 13.29 -21.36
C VAL A 117 -27.53 13.41 -22.42
N ASN A 118 -27.38 14.32 -23.39
CA ASN A 118 -28.35 14.47 -24.47
C ASN A 118 -28.41 13.23 -25.37
N GLU A 119 -27.28 12.57 -25.63
CA GLU A 119 -27.23 11.30 -26.35
C GLU A 119 -27.97 10.22 -25.55
N TYR A 120 -27.66 10.07 -24.26
CA TYR A 120 -28.36 9.12 -23.39
C TYR A 120 -29.88 9.36 -23.34
N VAL A 121 -30.35 10.61 -23.30
CA VAL A 121 -31.80 10.92 -23.33
C VAL A 121 -32.45 10.52 -24.65
N LYS A 122 -31.73 10.64 -25.76
CA LYS A 122 -32.24 10.32 -27.10
C LYS A 122 -32.23 8.83 -27.40
N SER A 123 -31.14 8.14 -27.07
CA SER A 123 -30.90 6.75 -27.46
C SER A 123 -31.08 5.74 -26.32
N GLY A 124 -31.19 6.20 -25.07
CA GLY A 124 -31.15 5.34 -23.89
C GLY A 124 -29.75 4.79 -23.60
N PRO A 125 -29.64 3.78 -22.72
CA PRO A 125 -28.40 3.06 -22.48
C PRO A 125 -28.05 2.22 -23.70
N VAL A 126 -27.43 2.84 -24.70
CA VAL A 126 -26.77 2.11 -25.78
C VAL A 126 -25.46 1.63 -25.20
N ALA A 127 -25.33 0.33 -25.01
CA ALA A 127 -24.00 -0.26 -24.90
C ALA A 127 -23.33 0.07 -26.24
N GLU A 128 -22.30 0.91 -26.22
CA GLU A 128 -21.40 0.99 -27.36
C GLU A 128 -21.00 -0.45 -27.66
N GLU A 129 -21.38 -0.96 -28.84
CA GLU A 129 -21.32 -2.38 -29.16
C GLU A 129 -19.97 -2.95 -28.74
N ASP A 130 -20.01 -4.04 -27.98
CA ASP A 130 -18.86 -4.88 -27.68
C ASP A 130 -18.05 -5.12 -28.96
N ALA A 131 -16.95 -4.39 -29.14
CA ALA A 131 -16.02 -4.64 -30.23
C ALA A 131 -14.66 -5.09 -29.64
N PRO A 132 -14.55 -6.31 -29.10
CA PRO A 132 -13.31 -6.81 -28.52
C PRO A 132 -12.19 -7.08 -29.55
N ASP A 133 -12.36 -6.74 -30.83
CA ASP A 133 -11.55 -7.33 -31.92
C ASP A 133 -11.05 -6.36 -33.02
N ARG A 134 -11.06 -5.04 -32.82
CA ARG A 134 -10.48 -4.11 -33.82
C ARG A 134 -9.16 -3.50 -33.37
N LYS A 135 -8.13 -3.78 -34.16
CA LYS A 135 -6.74 -3.30 -34.13
C LYS A 135 -6.54 -1.77 -34.25
N ASN A 136 -7.54 -0.95 -33.90
CA ASN A 136 -7.56 0.52 -33.96
C ASN A 136 -8.88 1.09 -33.38
N TRP A 137 -9.25 0.74 -32.15
CA TRP A 137 -10.42 1.36 -31.49
C TRP A 137 -10.06 2.77 -30.95
N ILE A 138 -10.80 3.77 -31.40
CA ILE A 138 -10.74 5.16 -30.91
C ILE A 138 -12.12 5.46 -30.34
N ASP A 139 -12.22 5.71 -29.03
CA ASP A 139 -13.44 6.23 -28.41
C ASP A 139 -13.79 7.55 -29.12
N ARG A 140 -14.92 7.54 -29.86
CA ARG A 140 -15.46 8.74 -30.49
C ARG A 140 -16.47 9.36 -29.54
N GLU A 141 -15.99 10.40 -28.84
CA GLU A 141 -16.72 11.48 -28.14
C GLU A 141 -18.09 11.17 -27.53
#